data_AF-A0A2S8NTC7-F1
#
_entry.id   AF-A0A2S8NTC7-F1
#
_cell.length_a   1.000
_cell.length_b   1.000
_cell.length_c   1.000
_cell.angle_alpha   90.00
_cell.angle_beta   90.00
_cell.angle_gamma   90.00
#
_symmetry.space_group_name_H-M   'P 1'
#
loop_
_entity.id
_entity.type
_entity.pdbx_description
1 polymer ?
#
loop_
_entity_poly.entity_id
_entity_poly.type
_entity_poly.pdbx_seq_one_letter_code
_entity_poly.pdbx_strand_id
1 'polypeptide(L)'
;MTESLKILDLLNKWGYLTAEQIALLLKKPIESAKTNLKTLQKKQFYKIDKTTRKNIYFLTHKGNSYLGRVHKKSIQINFYELAHQDMLIKWLVAQNDIEHYQTERELKMENDNLNAYPDLIVYKTDGTIQLVEFERTRKTPERFRKKLDGLRKYYKDNYQVHWITPTQTLANWIQNQINNYAWQELNTYEIWNK
;
A
#
# COMPACT_ATOMS: atom_id res chain seq x y z
N MET A 1 -10.72 17.08 10.40
CA MET A 1 -10.79 15.64 10.76
C MET A 1 -9.93 15.39 12.00
N THR A 2 -10.45 14.78 13.07
CA THR A 2 -9.67 14.45 14.27
C THR A 2 -8.62 13.37 13.98
N GLU A 3 -7.51 13.32 14.73
CA GLU A 3 -6.45 12.31 14.53
C GLU A 3 -6.99 10.88 14.71
N SER A 4 -7.88 10.67 15.68
CA SER A 4 -8.59 9.41 15.87
C SER A 4 -9.38 8.99 14.62
N LEU A 5 -10.05 9.92 13.92
CA LEU A 5 -10.76 9.60 12.68
C LEU A 5 -9.79 9.29 11.54
N LYS A 6 -8.64 9.98 11.47
CA LYS A 6 -7.56 9.64 10.51
C LYS A 6 -7.02 8.23 10.72
N ILE A 7 -6.83 7.79 11.97
CA ILE A 7 -6.37 6.41 12.24
C ILE A 7 -7.39 5.39 11.75
N LEU A 8 -8.68 5.60 12.00
CA LEU A 8 -9.72 4.71 11.50
C LEU A 8 -9.71 4.65 9.98
N ASP A 9 -9.54 5.79 9.31
CA ASP A 9 -9.41 5.87 7.86
C ASP A 9 -8.15 5.14 7.36
N LEU A 10 -6.99 5.29 7.99
CA LEU A 10 -5.79 4.53 7.63
C LEU A 10 -6.00 3.01 7.75
N LEU A 11 -6.59 2.53 8.85
CA LEU A 11 -6.92 1.12 9.02
C LEU A 11 -7.91 0.62 7.95
N ASN A 12 -8.78 1.50 7.50
CA ASN A 12 -9.75 1.21 6.45
C ASN A 12 -9.08 1.01 5.08
N LYS A 13 -8.17 1.93 4.74
CA LYS A 13 -7.42 1.97 3.47
C LYS A 13 -6.41 0.83 3.36
N TRP A 14 -5.67 0.57 4.44
CA TRP A 14 -4.62 -0.46 4.46
C TRP A 14 -5.13 -1.83 4.92
N GLY A 15 -6.35 -1.89 5.46
CA GLY A 15 -6.96 -3.11 6.02
C GLY A 15 -6.50 -3.42 7.44
N TYR A 16 -5.18 -3.45 7.66
CA TYR A 16 -4.57 -3.59 8.97
C TYR A 16 -3.21 -2.91 9.01
N LEU A 17 -2.83 -2.40 10.19
CA LEU A 17 -1.56 -1.71 10.40
C LEU A 17 -1.02 -1.95 11.81
N THR A 18 0.28 -1.81 12.01
CA THR A 18 0.89 -1.67 13.33
C THR A 18 0.89 -0.21 13.80
N ALA A 19 1.19 0.03 15.09
CA ALA A 19 1.29 1.39 15.62
C ALA A 19 2.43 2.20 14.96
N GLU A 20 3.54 1.55 14.62
CA GLU A 20 4.67 2.15 13.90
C GLU A 20 4.24 2.62 12.51
N GLN A 21 3.53 1.77 11.76
CA GLN A 21 3.05 2.11 10.42
C GLN A 21 2.04 3.27 10.47
N ILE A 22 1.11 3.26 11.43
CA ILE A 22 0.17 4.36 11.65
C ILE A 22 0.93 5.66 11.95
N ALA A 23 1.92 5.62 12.84
CA ALA A 23 2.71 6.80 13.20
C ALA A 23 3.48 7.36 11.99
N LEU A 24 4.05 6.48 11.17
CA LEU A 24 4.77 6.83 9.95
C LEU A 24 3.85 7.50 8.94
N LEU A 25 2.67 6.93 8.67
CA LEU A 25 1.64 7.50 7.80
C LEU A 25 1.10 8.85 8.29
N LEU A 26 1.01 9.04 9.60
CA LEU A 26 0.60 10.31 10.20
C LEU A 26 1.74 11.35 10.27
N LYS A 27 2.99 10.95 9.97
CA LYS A 27 4.21 11.74 10.19
C LYS A 27 4.27 12.27 11.63
N LYS A 28 4.05 11.38 12.62
CA LYS A 28 4.00 11.70 14.06
C LYS A 28 4.82 10.71 14.89
N PRO A 29 5.19 11.08 16.14
CA PRO A 29 5.78 10.14 17.08
C PRO A 29 4.83 8.97 17.36
N ILE A 30 5.41 7.78 17.56
CA ILE A 30 4.65 6.55 17.82
C ILE A 30 3.73 6.65 19.05
N GLU A 31 4.12 7.42 20.06
CA GLU A 31 3.33 7.62 21.28
C GLU A 31 2.01 8.37 20.99
N SER A 32 1.97 9.24 19.97
CA SER A 32 0.73 9.89 19.50
C SER A 32 -0.26 8.86 18.98
N ALA A 33 0.23 7.97 18.11
CA ALA A 33 -0.58 6.89 17.54
C ALA A 33 -1.09 5.94 18.63
N LYS A 34 -0.21 5.51 19.55
CA LYS A 34 -0.59 4.63 20.68
C LYS A 34 -1.64 5.27 21.59
N THR A 35 -1.51 6.57 21.89
CA THR A 35 -2.48 7.29 22.74
C THR A 35 -3.85 7.37 22.08
N ASN A 36 -3.90 7.72 20.79
CA ASN A 36 -5.15 7.74 20.03
C ASN A 36 -5.78 6.34 19.91
N LEU A 37 -4.97 5.30 19.68
CA LEU A 37 -5.45 3.92 19.65
C LEU A 37 -6.09 3.54 21.00
N LYS A 38 -5.45 3.81 22.15
CA LYS A 38 -6.05 3.57 23.47
C LYS A 38 -7.42 4.25 23.65
N THR A 39 -7.58 5.48 23.16
CA THR A 39 -8.85 6.21 23.19
C THR A 39 -9.91 5.55 22.30
N LEU A 40 -9.54 5.15 21.09
CA LEU A 40 -10.40 4.45 20.14
C LEU A 40 -10.81 3.05 20.63
N GLN A 41 -9.96 2.38 21.41
CA GLN A 41 -10.24 1.06 21.98
C GLN A 41 -11.51 1.06 22.84
N LYS A 42 -11.73 2.12 23.63
CA LYS A 42 -12.94 2.28 24.45
C LYS A 42 -14.23 2.27 23.61
N LYS A 43 -14.15 2.70 22.35
CA LYS A 43 -15.29 2.73 21.42
C LYS A 43 -15.49 1.42 20.65
N GLN A 44 -14.55 0.47 20.77
CA GLN A 44 -14.56 -0.83 20.09
C GLN A 44 -14.59 -0.75 18.55
N PHE A 45 -13.98 0.29 17.97
CA PHE A 45 -13.94 0.47 16.51
C PHE A 45 -12.88 -0.40 15.81
N TYR A 46 -11.93 -0.96 16.54
CA TYR A 46 -10.93 -1.89 15.99
C TYR A 46 -10.72 -3.09 16.92
N LYS A 47 -10.11 -4.15 16.39
CA LYS A 47 -9.56 -5.30 17.13
C LYS A 47 -8.03 -5.26 17.08
N ILE A 48 -7.42 -5.94 18.04
CA ILE A 48 -5.97 -6.09 18.14
C ILE A 48 -5.65 -7.57 17.99
N ASP A 49 -4.83 -7.91 17.01
CA ASP A 49 -4.13 -9.18 16.94
C ASP A 49 -2.76 -9.04 17.65
N LYS A 50 -2.47 -9.98 18.54
CA LYS A 50 -1.26 -10.02 19.39
C LYS A 50 -0.39 -11.25 19.12
N THR A 51 -0.63 -11.96 18.03
CA THR A 51 0.12 -13.18 17.68
C THR A 51 1.57 -12.87 17.29
N THR A 52 1.85 -11.63 16.87
CA THR A 52 3.19 -11.14 16.56
C THR A 52 3.76 -10.25 17.66
N ARG A 53 5.08 -10.03 17.65
CA ARG A 53 5.75 -9.10 18.59
C ARG A 53 5.18 -7.67 18.55
N LYS A 54 4.70 -7.25 17.38
CA LYS A 54 3.99 -5.98 17.20
C LYS A 54 2.49 -6.24 17.20
N ASN A 55 1.73 -5.36 17.84
CA ASN A 55 0.27 -5.40 17.77
C ASN A 55 -0.20 -4.99 16.37
N ILE A 56 -1.14 -5.74 15.81
CA ILE A 56 -1.76 -5.44 14.52
C ILE A 56 -3.20 -4.99 14.78
N TYR A 57 -3.54 -3.82 14.27
CA TYR A 57 -4.83 -3.17 14.44
C TYR A 57 -5.63 -3.30 13.15
N PHE A 58 -6.92 -3.62 13.26
CA PHE A 58 -7.83 -3.74 12.12
C PHE A 58 -9.26 -3.42 12.52
N LEU A 59 -10.05 -2.86 11.61
CA LEU A 59 -11.41 -2.40 11.95
C LEU A 59 -12.35 -3.54 12.34
N THR A 60 -13.20 -3.28 13.34
CA THR A 60 -14.35 -4.14 13.64
C THR A 60 -15.47 -3.88 12.63
N HIS A 61 -16.51 -4.72 12.61
CA HIS A 61 -17.73 -4.41 11.86
C HIS A 61 -18.26 -3.02 12.25
N LYS A 62 -18.32 -2.72 13.56
CA LYS A 62 -18.74 -1.41 14.07
C LYS A 62 -17.87 -0.27 13.54
N GLY A 63 -16.55 -0.43 13.54
CA GLY A 63 -15.62 0.57 12.99
C GLY A 63 -15.82 0.80 11.50
N ASN A 64 -16.03 -0.26 10.72
CA ASN A 64 -16.36 -0.15 9.30
C ASN A 64 -17.68 0.62 9.09
N SER A 65 -18.74 0.25 9.82
CA SER A 65 -20.04 0.94 9.73
C SER A 65 -19.95 2.40 10.14
N TYR A 66 -19.12 2.74 11.14
CA TYR A 66 -18.88 4.11 11.55
C TYR A 66 -18.26 4.97 10.44
N LEU A 67 -17.44 4.38 9.57
CA LEU A 67 -16.91 5.02 8.36
C LEU A 67 -17.88 4.94 7.16
N GLY A 68 -19.15 4.61 7.39
CA GLY A 68 -20.16 4.52 6.34
C GLY A 68 -20.07 3.27 5.46
N ARG A 69 -19.35 2.21 5.88
CA ARG A 69 -19.15 1.00 5.07
C ARG A 69 -20.03 -0.17 5.50
N VAL A 70 -20.69 -0.79 4.53
CA VAL A 70 -21.39 -2.09 4.68
C VAL A 70 -20.40 -3.21 4.32
N HIS A 71 -19.45 -3.49 5.21
CA HIS A 71 -18.49 -4.57 4.96
C HIS A 71 -19.10 -5.92 5.36
N LYS A 72 -19.36 -6.81 4.38
CA LYS A 72 -20.00 -8.12 4.62
C LYS A 72 -19.03 -9.19 5.13
N LYS A 73 -17.71 -8.94 5.14
CA LYS A 73 -16.70 -9.93 5.58
C LYS A 73 -15.68 -9.32 6.53
N SER A 74 -15.29 -10.09 7.55
CA SER A 74 -14.21 -9.73 8.47
C SER A 74 -12.88 -9.62 7.72
N ILE A 75 -12.06 -8.62 8.07
CA ILE A 75 -10.69 -8.51 7.59
C ILE A 75 -9.90 -9.70 8.15
N GLN A 76 -9.33 -10.50 7.25
CA GLN A 76 -8.37 -11.54 7.61
C GLN A 76 -6.96 -10.97 7.51
N ILE A 77 -6.17 -11.10 8.57
CA ILE A 77 -4.78 -10.64 8.59
C ILE A 77 -3.94 -11.63 7.78
N ASN A 78 -3.19 -11.13 6.81
CA ASN A 78 -2.17 -11.89 6.11
C ASN A 78 -0.77 -11.44 6.57
N PHE A 79 -0.14 -12.22 7.46
CA PHE A 79 1.18 -11.88 8.00
C PHE A 79 2.28 -11.81 6.93
N TYR A 80 2.10 -12.46 5.78
CA TYR A 80 3.06 -12.38 4.67
C TYR A 80 3.08 -11.00 4.00
N GLU A 81 1.99 -10.24 4.11
CA GLU A 81 1.84 -8.90 3.50
C GLU A 81 2.37 -7.77 4.40
N LEU A 82 2.66 -8.02 5.68
CA LEU A 82 3.13 -6.95 6.58
C LEU A 82 4.45 -6.31 6.12
N ALA A 83 5.39 -7.13 5.66
CA ALA A 83 6.66 -6.64 5.13
C ALA A 83 6.48 -5.87 3.81
N HIS A 84 5.51 -6.30 3.00
CA HIS A 84 5.12 -5.60 1.78
C HIS A 84 4.55 -4.22 2.09
N GLN A 85 3.57 -4.14 2.98
CA GLN A 85 2.98 -2.87 3.42
C GLN A 85 4.02 -1.92 4.04
N ASP A 86 4.95 -2.44 4.86
CA ASP A 86 6.00 -1.63 5.48
C ASP A 86 6.88 -0.91 4.43
N MET A 87 7.29 -1.62 3.37
CA MET A 87 8.10 -1.02 2.30
C MET A 87 7.32 0.00 1.47
N LEU A 88 6.06 -0.29 1.12
CA LEU A 88 5.18 0.66 0.44
C LEU A 88 5.00 1.95 1.25
N ILE A 89 4.72 1.83 2.55
CA ILE A 89 4.49 2.99 3.42
C ILE A 89 5.76 3.83 3.53
N LYS A 90 6.93 3.20 3.68
CA LYS A 90 8.21 3.93 3.73
C LYS A 90 8.47 4.70 2.45
N TRP A 91 8.24 4.07 1.29
CA TRP A 91 8.38 4.75 0.01
C TRP A 91 7.39 5.92 -0.12
N LEU A 92 6.12 5.71 0.25
CA LEU A 92 5.07 6.73 0.22
C LEU A 92 5.46 7.92 1.11
N VAL A 93 5.95 7.68 2.32
CA VAL A 93 6.33 8.74 3.26
C VAL A 93 7.61 9.47 2.84
N ALA A 94 8.50 8.82 2.08
CA ALA A 94 9.69 9.45 1.50
C ALA A 94 9.36 10.44 0.37
N GLN A 95 8.15 10.38 -0.19
CA GLN A 95 7.68 11.37 -1.17
C GLN A 95 7.25 12.66 -0.47
N ASN A 96 7.64 13.81 -1.03
CA ASN A 96 7.38 15.13 -0.43
C ASN A 96 6.18 15.87 -1.03
N ASP A 97 5.66 15.37 -2.14
CA ASP A 97 4.80 16.07 -3.12
C ASP A 97 3.53 15.27 -3.46
N ILE A 98 2.98 14.55 -2.48
CA ILE A 98 1.76 13.76 -2.65
C ILE A 98 0.53 14.64 -2.43
N GLU A 99 -0.36 14.70 -3.42
CA GLU A 99 -1.71 15.24 -3.26
C GLU A 99 -2.66 14.17 -2.71
N HIS A 100 -2.65 12.98 -3.33
CA HIS A 100 -3.53 11.88 -2.97
C HIS A 100 -2.88 10.52 -3.23
N TYR A 101 -3.40 9.46 -2.60
CA TYR A 101 -3.02 8.09 -2.92
C TYR A 101 -4.18 7.12 -2.67
N GLN A 102 -4.18 6.02 -3.43
CA GLN A 102 -5.12 4.92 -3.30
C GLN A 102 -4.36 3.60 -3.16
N THR A 103 -4.70 2.81 -2.14
CA THR A 103 -4.14 1.45 -1.98
C THR A 103 -4.81 0.45 -2.91
N GLU A 104 -4.18 -0.70 -3.17
CA GLU A 104 -4.79 -1.82 -3.89
C GLU A 104 -6.18 -2.18 -3.32
N ARG A 105 -6.33 -2.08 -1.99
CA ARG A 105 -7.60 -2.35 -1.30
C ARG A 105 -8.67 -1.33 -1.65
N GLU A 106 -8.35 -0.03 -1.67
CA GLU A 106 -9.30 1.01 -2.08
C GLU A 106 -9.75 0.79 -3.52
N LEU A 107 -8.81 0.51 -4.41
CA LEU A 107 -9.09 0.25 -5.83
C LEU A 107 -9.99 -0.98 -6.04
N LYS A 108 -9.70 -2.08 -5.34
CA LYS A 108 -10.55 -3.29 -5.35
C LYS A 108 -11.97 -3.02 -4.86
N MET A 109 -12.11 -2.10 -3.92
CA MET A 109 -13.42 -1.74 -3.36
C MET A 109 -14.22 -0.81 -4.25
N GLU A 110 -13.57 0.08 -5.00
CA GLU A 110 -14.24 1.03 -5.89
C GLU A 110 -14.72 0.38 -7.20
N ASN A 111 -14.03 -0.67 -7.66
CA ASN A 111 -14.11 -1.12 -9.06
C ASN A 111 -14.30 -2.64 -9.22
N ASP A 112 -14.97 -3.29 -8.25
CA ASP A 112 -15.42 -4.71 -8.22
C ASP A 112 -14.79 -5.66 -9.27
N ASN A 113 -13.61 -6.19 -8.95
CA ASN A 113 -13.03 -7.39 -9.56
C ASN A 113 -12.44 -7.27 -10.98
N LEU A 114 -11.86 -6.11 -11.34
CA LEU A 114 -10.90 -6.07 -12.46
C LEU A 114 -9.58 -6.75 -12.05
N ASN A 115 -9.05 -7.61 -12.92
CA ASN A 115 -7.78 -8.29 -12.69
C ASN A 115 -6.61 -7.28 -12.67
N ALA A 116 -5.76 -7.40 -11.65
CA ALA A 116 -4.48 -6.70 -11.45
C ALA A 116 -4.57 -5.18 -11.24
N TYR A 117 -4.85 -4.77 -9.99
CA TYR A 117 -4.56 -3.41 -9.53
C TYR A 117 -3.09 -3.30 -9.10
N PRO A 118 -2.47 -2.13 -9.26
CA PRO A 118 -1.19 -1.85 -8.64
C PRO A 118 -1.31 -1.86 -7.12
N ASP A 119 -0.18 -2.09 -6.44
CA ASP A 119 -0.15 -2.11 -4.98
C ASP A 119 -0.54 -0.74 -4.38
N LEU A 120 -0.17 0.34 -5.07
CA LEU A 120 -0.50 1.72 -4.71
C LEU A 120 -0.52 2.62 -5.97
N ILE A 121 -1.47 3.55 -6.03
CA ILE A 121 -1.49 4.67 -6.98
C ILE A 121 -1.26 5.96 -6.20
N VAL A 122 -0.35 6.80 -6.67
CA VAL A 122 -0.03 8.10 -6.08
C VAL A 122 -0.27 9.21 -7.09
N TYR A 123 -0.98 10.23 -6.63
CA TYR A 123 -1.26 11.46 -7.38
C TYR A 123 -0.39 12.57 -6.79
N LYS A 124 0.44 13.17 -7.64
CA LYS A 124 1.40 14.21 -7.28
C LYS A 124 0.81 15.58 -7.51
N THR A 125 1.33 16.57 -6.78
CA THR A 125 0.88 17.96 -6.87
C THR A 125 1.12 18.62 -8.23
N ASP A 126 2.04 18.07 -9.04
CA ASP A 126 2.34 18.54 -10.40
C ASP A 126 1.44 17.89 -11.47
N GLY A 127 0.47 17.07 -11.06
CA GLY A 127 -0.42 16.31 -11.95
C GLY A 127 0.15 14.96 -12.38
N THR A 128 1.37 14.60 -11.98
CA THR A 128 1.95 13.28 -12.27
C THR A 128 1.20 12.19 -11.50
N ILE A 129 0.93 11.07 -12.17
CA ILE A 129 0.38 9.87 -11.52
C ILE A 129 1.40 8.74 -11.55
N GLN A 130 1.63 8.13 -10.40
CA GLN A 130 2.60 7.07 -10.21
C GLN A 130 1.89 5.77 -9.79
N LEU A 131 2.19 4.66 -10.47
CA LEU A 131 1.89 3.33 -9.97
C LEU A 131 3.09 2.82 -9.19
N VAL A 132 2.82 2.10 -8.12
CA VAL A 132 3.85 1.57 -7.25
C VAL A 132 3.62 0.09 -7.10
N GLU A 133 4.66 -0.67 -7.39
CA GLU A 133 4.65 -2.11 -7.48
C GLU A 133 5.70 -2.71 -6.57
N PHE A 134 5.32 -3.62 -5.70
CA PHE A 134 6.24 -4.33 -4.84
C PHE A 134 6.64 -5.68 -5.41
N GLU A 135 7.93 -5.95 -5.37
CA GLU A 135 8.50 -7.24 -5.71
C GLU A 135 9.37 -7.74 -4.58
N ARG A 136 8.95 -8.84 -3.95
CA ARG A 136 9.68 -9.45 -2.82
C ARG A 136 10.63 -10.55 -3.26
N THR A 137 10.28 -11.25 -4.33
CA THR A 137 10.97 -12.46 -4.78
C THR A 137 11.14 -12.43 -6.30
N ARG A 138 12.13 -13.17 -6.79
CA ARG A 138 12.29 -13.39 -8.22
C ARG A 138 11.14 -14.24 -8.73
N LYS A 139 10.30 -13.67 -9.58
CA LYS A 139 9.28 -14.42 -10.31
C LYS A 139 9.93 -15.18 -11.46
N THR A 140 9.22 -16.18 -12.01
CA THR A 140 9.63 -16.71 -13.31
C THR A 140 9.54 -15.59 -14.36
N PRO A 141 10.40 -15.57 -15.38
CA PRO A 141 10.37 -14.54 -16.42
C PRO A 141 8.97 -14.38 -17.04
N GLU A 142 8.26 -15.49 -17.28
CA GLU A 142 6.89 -15.48 -17.80
C GLU A 142 5.89 -14.79 -16.85
N ARG A 143 5.97 -15.07 -15.53
CA ARG A 143 5.09 -14.42 -14.54
C ARG A 143 5.39 -12.93 -14.43
N PHE A 144 6.65 -12.53 -14.53
CA PHE A 144 7.04 -11.13 -14.53
C PHE A 144 6.54 -10.42 -15.80
N ARG A 145 6.70 -11.04 -16.97
CA ARG A 145 6.16 -10.53 -18.23
C ARG A 145 4.65 -10.33 -18.18
N LYS A 146 3.88 -11.28 -17.65
CA LYS A 146 2.42 -11.12 -17.47
C LYS A 146 2.07 -9.94 -16.58
N LYS A 147 2.87 -9.68 -15.53
CA LYS A 147 2.68 -8.52 -14.66
C LYS A 147 2.96 -7.22 -15.41
N LEU A 148 4.06 -7.15 -16.15
CA LEU A 148 4.35 -6.02 -17.04
C LEU A 148 3.19 -5.80 -18.01
N ASP A 149 2.78 -6.83 -18.77
CA ASP A 149 1.67 -6.77 -19.73
C ASP A 149 0.36 -6.25 -19.10
N GLY A 150 0.07 -6.65 -17.85
CA GLY A 150 -1.08 -6.13 -17.10
C GLY A 150 -1.01 -4.64 -16.79
N LEU A 151 0.19 -4.08 -16.65
CA LEU A 151 0.42 -2.66 -16.43
C LEU A 151 0.39 -1.82 -17.72
N ARG A 152 0.40 -2.47 -18.90
CA ARG A 152 0.47 -1.80 -20.21
C ARG A 152 -0.54 -0.66 -20.39
N LYS A 153 -1.77 -0.86 -19.90
CA LYS A 153 -2.84 0.15 -20.01
C LYS A 153 -2.46 1.46 -19.33
N TYR A 154 -1.91 1.39 -18.12
CA TYR A 154 -1.56 2.58 -17.34
C TYR A 154 -0.39 3.35 -17.94
N TYR A 155 0.56 2.65 -18.57
CA TYR A 155 1.66 3.32 -19.28
C TYR A 155 1.19 4.13 -20.49
N LYS A 156 0.20 3.62 -21.23
CA LYS A 156 -0.41 4.37 -22.34
C LYS A 156 -1.12 5.63 -21.87
N ASP A 157 -1.53 5.67 -20.61
CA ASP A 157 -2.16 6.81 -19.96
C ASP A 157 -1.13 7.73 -19.25
N ASN A 158 0.17 7.61 -19.58
CA ASN A 158 1.28 8.42 -19.06
C ASN A 158 1.57 8.27 -17.54
N TYR A 159 1.22 7.13 -16.94
CA TYR A 159 1.59 6.86 -15.56
C TYR A 159 3.08 6.49 -15.46
N GLN A 160 3.76 6.98 -14.43
CA GLN A 160 5.12 6.54 -14.09
C GLN A 160 5.06 5.31 -13.19
N VAL A 161 6.03 4.40 -13.27
CA VAL A 161 6.00 3.18 -12.43
C VAL A 161 7.23 3.03 -11.54
N HIS A 162 6.99 2.85 -10.26
CA HIS A 162 8.03 2.63 -9.26
C HIS A 162 7.98 1.19 -8.78
N TRP A 163 9.09 0.48 -8.99
CA TRP A 163 9.29 -0.88 -8.48
C TRP A 163 9.99 -0.83 -7.13
N ILE A 164 9.32 -1.26 -6.08
CA ILE A 164 9.85 -1.36 -4.73
C ILE A 164 10.37 -2.78 -4.51
N THR A 165 11.62 -2.92 -4.09
CA THR A 165 12.25 -4.23 -3.85
C THR A 165 13.04 -4.25 -2.55
N PRO A 166 13.14 -5.39 -1.84
CA PRO A 166 13.91 -5.50 -0.59
C PRO A 166 15.43 -5.59 -0.78
N THR A 167 15.93 -5.84 -2.01
CA THR A 167 17.36 -6.11 -2.22
C THR A 167 17.86 -5.58 -3.56
N GLN A 168 19.11 -5.11 -3.60
CA GLN A 168 19.78 -4.73 -4.85
C GLN A 168 19.83 -5.88 -5.87
N THR A 169 19.99 -7.12 -5.39
CA THR A 169 20.00 -8.33 -6.23
C THR A 169 18.68 -8.56 -6.97
N LEU A 170 17.55 -8.15 -6.39
CA LEU A 170 16.25 -8.19 -7.05
C LEU A 170 16.05 -6.96 -7.94
N ALA A 171 16.49 -5.78 -7.51
CA ALA A 171 16.48 -4.57 -8.34
C ALA A 171 17.21 -4.79 -9.67
N ASN A 172 18.43 -5.32 -9.64
CA ASN A 172 19.22 -5.64 -10.83
C ASN A 172 18.51 -6.68 -11.71
N TRP A 173 17.82 -7.64 -11.10
CA TRP A 173 17.08 -8.65 -11.85
C TRP A 173 15.85 -8.05 -12.57
N ILE A 174 15.06 -7.22 -11.90
CA ILE A 174 13.92 -6.50 -12.50
C ILE A 174 14.37 -5.63 -13.66
N GLN A 175 15.44 -4.85 -13.45
CA GLN A 175 16.07 -4.02 -14.46
C GLN A 175 16.43 -4.83 -15.72
N ASN A 176 17.05 -5.99 -15.53
CA ASN A 176 17.41 -6.87 -16.65
C ASN A 176 16.16 -7.45 -17.35
N GLN A 177 15.10 -7.80 -16.61
CA GLN A 177 13.87 -8.30 -17.23
C GLN A 177 13.20 -7.22 -18.09
N ILE A 178 13.07 -6.00 -17.56
CA ILE A 178 12.50 -4.86 -18.30
C ILE A 178 13.27 -4.62 -19.61
N ASN A 179 14.60 -4.60 -19.54
CA ASN A 179 15.46 -4.43 -20.71
C ASN A 179 15.28 -5.55 -21.73
N ASN A 180 15.21 -6.80 -21.28
CA ASN A 180 15.07 -7.97 -22.15
C ASN A 180 13.73 -8.01 -22.89
N TYR A 181 12.67 -7.46 -22.29
CA TYR A 181 11.35 -7.41 -22.92
C TYR A 181 11.16 -6.17 -23.80
N ALA A 182 12.20 -5.34 -23.98
CA ALA A 182 12.18 -4.13 -24.81
C ALA A 182 10.96 -3.24 -24.54
N TRP A 183 10.59 -3.12 -23.26
CA TRP A 183 9.48 -2.28 -22.81
C TRP A 183 9.87 -0.79 -22.83
N GLN A 184 10.17 -0.29 -24.03
CA GLN A 184 10.53 1.10 -24.31
C GLN A 184 9.35 2.06 -24.04
N GLU A 185 8.12 1.54 -24.00
CA GLU A 185 6.90 2.26 -23.59
C GLU A 185 6.91 2.64 -22.08
N LEU A 186 7.81 2.04 -21.27
CA LEU A 186 8.09 2.49 -19.91
C LEU A 186 8.93 3.78 -19.96
N ASN A 187 8.32 4.88 -20.39
CA ASN A 187 9.03 6.15 -20.56
C ASN A 187 9.76 6.59 -19.26
N THR A 188 9.30 6.14 -18.09
CA THR A 188 10.00 6.31 -16.80
C THR A 188 9.63 5.18 -15.83
N TYR A 189 10.63 4.43 -15.35
CA TYR A 189 10.49 3.63 -14.13
C TYR A 189 11.66 3.84 -13.18
N GLU A 190 11.38 3.76 -11.87
CA GLU A 190 12.39 3.81 -10.82
C GLU A 190 12.38 2.49 -10.05
N ILE A 191 13.55 2.02 -9.62
CA ILE A 191 13.64 0.91 -8.69
C ILE A 191 14.08 1.44 -7.33
N TRP A 192 13.21 1.32 -6.34
CA TRP A 192 13.48 1.73 -4.97
C TRP A 192 13.81 0.52 -4.11
N ASN A 193 14.96 0.56 -3.44
CA ASN A 193 15.45 -0.52 -2.59
C ASN A 193 16.14 -0.02 -1.32
N LYS A 194 15.74 1.16 -0.86
CA LYS A 194 16.31 1.84 0.30
C LYS A 194 15.68 1.40 1.62
#